data_AF-A0A1I2NEF0-F1
#
_entry.id   AF-A0A1I2NEF0-F1
#
_cell.length_a   1.000
_cell.length_b   1.000
_cell.length_c   1.000
_cell.angle_alpha   90.00
_cell.angle_beta   90.00
_cell.angle_gamma   90.00
#
_symmetry.space_group_name_H-M   'P 1'
#
loop_
_entity.id
_entity.type
_entity.pdbx_description
1 polymer ?
#
loop_
_entity_poly.entity_id
_entity_poly.type
_entity_poly.pdbx_seq_one_letter_code
_entity_poly.pdbx_strand_id
1 'polypeptide(L)'
;MGAHRLRVVVFDHPVIDWTAVRDVRGDSGVIVGELLDRLEREPDAALWEELDSRLIVEAECFCSAGFAALPALGRLAQSGDTEQRDRALDLAALITRTLHRHHEDDRLVRAAAPTLVALHRLARKRIASAAGPATVRQLQDILAFAGYTFWAAISLDFTDEHYHLDCPHCSTRLAIVIGDYGHYSAIRDHHDGDILRVPLRPANPAQLSGISRWMHDTAVAAGDMILADGLTHLFGRAGCGACGSTFDLAGWFEAENSPTQPVDAVVPRTDRSS
;
A
#
# COMPACT_ATOMS: atom_id res chain seq x y z
N MET A 1 15.60 -37.56 -11.20
CA MET A 1 14.72 -37.48 -10.03
C MET A 1 15.44 -36.76 -8.91
N GLY A 2 15.31 -35.43 -8.83
CA GLY A 2 15.84 -34.62 -7.73
C GLY A 2 14.68 -34.07 -6.94
N ALA A 3 14.51 -34.55 -5.70
CA ALA A 3 13.46 -34.08 -4.80
C ALA A 3 13.80 -32.68 -4.29
N HIS A 4 13.11 -31.66 -4.80
CA HIS A 4 13.12 -30.32 -4.20
C HIS A 4 12.40 -30.40 -2.85
N ARG A 5 13.17 -30.43 -1.74
CA ARG A 5 12.63 -30.19 -0.41
C ARG A 5 12.16 -28.74 -0.32
N LEU A 6 10.85 -28.54 -0.17
CA LEU A 6 10.26 -27.28 0.28
C LEU A 6 10.90 -26.91 1.62
N ARG A 7 11.71 -25.84 1.65
CA ARG A 7 12.15 -25.20 2.89
C ARG A 7 10.94 -24.52 3.50
N VAL A 8 10.33 -25.14 4.51
CA VAL A 8 9.45 -24.46 5.45
C VAL A 8 10.32 -23.46 6.19
N VAL A 9 10.06 -22.17 6.00
CA VAL A 9 10.67 -21.12 6.81
C VAL A 9 9.95 -21.17 8.15
N VAL A 10 10.63 -21.68 9.17
CA VAL A 10 10.15 -21.60 10.55
C VAL A 10 10.46 -20.19 11.01
N PHE A 11 9.42 -19.44 11.36
CA PHE A 11 9.57 -18.12 11.93
C PHE A 11 9.55 -18.24 13.45
N ASP A 12 10.67 -17.92 14.12
CA ASP A 12 10.65 -17.60 15.55
C ASP A 12 10.03 -16.21 15.70
N HIS A 13 8.69 -16.17 15.71
CA HIS A 13 7.95 -14.95 16.01
C HIS A 13 7.72 -14.87 17.52
N PRO A 14 7.78 -13.66 18.12
CA PRO A 14 7.44 -13.49 19.52
C PRO A 14 6.03 -14.01 19.77
N VAL A 15 5.86 -14.76 20.86
CA VAL A 15 4.54 -15.16 21.34
C VAL A 15 3.76 -13.87 21.63
N ILE A 16 2.66 -13.68 20.92
CA ILE A 16 1.78 -12.53 21.11
C ILE A 16 0.98 -12.74 22.38
N ASP A 17 1.10 -11.81 23.33
CA ASP A 17 0.15 -11.72 24.45
C ASP A 17 -1.13 -11.04 23.97
N TRP A 18 -2.10 -11.85 23.53
CA TRP A 18 -3.38 -11.37 23.04
C TRP A 18 -4.22 -10.64 24.12
N THR A 19 -3.89 -10.81 25.41
CA THR A 19 -4.56 -10.07 26.49
C THR A 19 -4.10 -8.62 26.59
N ALA A 20 -2.89 -8.33 26.09
CA ALA A 20 -2.27 -7.01 26.11
C ALA A 20 -2.63 -6.13 24.89
N VAL A 21 -3.12 -6.72 23.80
CA VAL A 21 -3.53 -5.99 22.59
C VAL A 21 -5.04 -5.77 22.53
N ARG A 22 -5.48 -4.84 21.68
CA ARG A 22 -6.89 -4.45 21.52
C ARG A 22 -7.31 -4.51 20.06
N ASP A 23 -8.55 -4.94 19.82
CA ASP A 23 -9.18 -4.92 18.51
C ASP A 23 -9.81 -3.55 18.21
N VAL A 24 -10.41 -3.36 17.02
CA VAL A 24 -11.03 -2.06 16.64
C VAL A 24 -12.22 -1.66 17.50
N ARG A 25 -12.80 -2.61 18.26
CA ARG A 25 -13.92 -2.37 19.18
C ARG A 25 -13.44 -1.99 20.58
N GLY A 26 -12.13 -2.06 20.83
CA GLY A 26 -11.52 -1.85 22.14
C GLY A 26 -11.57 -3.09 23.05
N ASP A 27 -11.98 -4.25 22.52
CA ASP A 27 -11.98 -5.51 23.26
C ASP A 27 -10.56 -6.10 23.31
N SER A 28 -10.34 -7.03 24.24
CA SER A 28 -9.09 -7.80 24.26
C SER A 28 -8.90 -8.60 22.96
N GLY A 29 -7.67 -8.62 22.44
CA GLY A 29 -7.32 -9.37 21.24
C GLY A 29 -7.35 -10.89 21.35
N VAL A 30 -7.77 -11.47 22.49
CA VAL A 30 -7.90 -12.94 22.66
C VAL A 30 -8.77 -13.54 21.56
N ILE A 31 -9.90 -12.90 21.23
CA ILE A 31 -10.80 -13.36 20.17
C ILE A 31 -10.08 -13.38 18.81
N VAL A 32 -9.24 -12.38 18.51
CA VAL A 32 -8.45 -12.34 17.28
C VAL A 32 -7.49 -13.53 17.22
N GLY A 33 -6.77 -13.81 18.31
CA GLY A 33 -5.90 -14.98 18.41
C GLY A 33 -6.65 -16.30 18.17
N GLU A 34 -7.80 -16.48 18.82
CA GLU A 34 -8.64 -17.67 18.65
C GLU A 34 -9.16 -17.85 17.21
N LEU A 35 -9.54 -16.76 16.55
CA LEU A 35 -9.97 -16.77 15.15
C LEU A 35 -8.83 -17.18 14.22
N LEU A 36 -7.63 -16.64 14.41
CA LEU A 36 -6.44 -17.00 13.64
C LEU A 36 -6.09 -18.48 13.82
N ASP A 37 -6.10 -18.99 15.06
CA ASP A 37 -5.82 -20.40 15.34
C ASP A 37 -6.85 -21.34 14.71
N ARG A 38 -8.12 -20.90 14.63
CA ARG A 38 -9.19 -21.66 13.95
C ARG A 38 -9.02 -21.64 12.44
N LEU A 39 -8.72 -20.49 11.85
CA LEU A 39 -8.44 -20.36 10.42
C LEU A 39 -7.27 -21.24 9.96
N GLU A 40 -6.24 -21.39 10.79
CA GLU A 40 -5.11 -22.28 10.47
C GLU A 40 -5.50 -23.77 10.41
N ARG A 41 -6.56 -24.17 11.13
CA ARG A 41 -7.03 -25.57 11.22
C ARG A 41 -8.15 -25.90 10.25
N GLU A 42 -9.15 -25.04 10.19
CA GLU A 42 -10.39 -25.25 9.46
C GLU A 42 -10.87 -23.89 8.93
N PRO A 43 -10.29 -23.42 7.80
CA PRO A 43 -10.63 -22.12 7.26
C PRO A 43 -12.06 -22.11 6.73
N ASP A 44 -12.82 -21.09 7.11
CA ASP A 44 -14.16 -20.86 6.60
C ASP A 44 -14.38 -19.37 6.32
N ALA A 45 -15.40 -19.05 5.51
CA ALA A 45 -15.66 -17.68 5.10
C ALA A 45 -16.14 -16.77 6.24
N ALA A 46 -16.88 -17.32 7.21
CA ALA A 46 -17.43 -16.56 8.33
C ALA A 46 -16.35 -16.18 9.34
N LEU A 47 -15.34 -17.03 9.53
CA LEU A 47 -14.15 -16.75 10.33
C LEU A 47 -13.34 -15.59 9.76
N TRP A 48 -13.18 -15.55 8.44
CA TRP A 48 -12.53 -14.41 7.77
C TRP A 48 -13.32 -13.13 7.93
N GLU A 49 -14.65 -13.18 7.78
CA GLU A 49 -15.52 -12.00 7.93
C GLU A 49 -15.49 -11.46 9.37
N GLU A 50 -15.57 -12.34 10.38
CA GLU A 50 -15.44 -11.92 11.77
C GLU A 50 -14.04 -11.36 12.04
N LEU A 51 -12.97 -12.00 11.56
CA LEU A 51 -11.60 -11.50 11.72
C LEU A 51 -11.43 -10.11 11.09
N ASP A 52 -11.90 -9.91 9.86
CA ASP A 52 -11.84 -8.63 9.16
C ASP A 52 -12.57 -7.54 9.97
N SER A 53 -13.80 -7.81 10.42
CA SER A 53 -14.61 -6.87 11.23
C SER A 53 -14.03 -6.53 12.61
N ARG A 54 -13.04 -7.30 13.08
CA ARG A 54 -12.31 -7.08 14.34
C ARG A 54 -11.04 -6.27 14.13
N LEU A 55 -10.48 -6.27 12.92
CA LEU A 55 -9.18 -5.65 12.63
C LEU A 55 -9.30 -4.40 11.77
N ILE A 56 -10.34 -4.30 10.94
CA ILE A 56 -10.51 -3.29 9.91
C ILE A 56 -11.82 -2.52 10.10
N VAL A 57 -11.76 -1.21 9.92
CA VAL A 57 -12.92 -0.33 9.78
C VAL A 57 -12.67 0.56 8.56
N GLU A 58 -13.62 0.62 7.63
CA GLU A 58 -13.52 1.45 6.41
C GLU A 58 -12.21 1.25 5.62
N ALA A 59 -11.75 -0.01 5.52
CA ALA A 59 -10.49 -0.40 4.87
C ALA A 59 -9.21 0.11 5.57
N GLU A 60 -9.28 0.54 6.83
CA GLU A 60 -8.13 0.94 7.64
C GLU A 60 -7.98 0.10 8.90
N CYS A 61 -6.73 -0.16 9.30
CA CYS A 61 -6.38 -0.77 10.59
C CYS A 61 -5.70 0.24 11.50
N PHE A 62 -6.23 0.44 12.71
CA PHE A 62 -5.68 1.34 13.72
C PHE A 62 -5.53 0.67 15.10
N CYS A 63 -5.59 -0.66 15.16
CA CYS A 63 -5.60 -1.41 16.42
C CYS A 63 -4.36 -2.31 16.56
N SER A 64 -3.86 -2.46 17.79
CA SER A 64 -2.68 -3.26 18.10
C SER A 64 -2.87 -4.75 17.79
N ALA A 65 -4.10 -5.27 17.89
CA ALA A 65 -4.39 -6.64 17.48
C ALA A 65 -4.17 -6.89 15.99
N GLY A 66 -4.40 -5.88 15.14
CA GLY A 66 -4.14 -5.98 13.69
C GLY A 66 -2.66 -6.11 13.40
N PHE A 67 -1.83 -5.26 13.99
CA PHE A 67 -0.37 -5.37 13.84
C PHE A 67 0.17 -6.68 14.41
N ALA A 68 -0.38 -7.14 15.53
CA ALA A 68 -0.03 -8.42 16.14
C ALA A 68 -0.48 -9.65 15.30
N ALA A 69 -1.47 -9.50 14.42
CA ALA A 69 -1.94 -10.56 13.54
C ALA A 69 -1.02 -10.82 12.34
N LEU A 70 -0.15 -9.88 11.95
CA LEU A 70 0.71 -9.98 10.77
C LEU A 70 1.49 -11.31 10.68
N PRO A 71 2.16 -11.80 11.74
CA PRO A 71 2.83 -13.10 11.74
C PRO A 71 1.92 -14.28 11.36
N ALA A 72 0.70 -14.32 11.91
CA ALA A 72 -0.26 -15.39 11.64
C ALA A 72 -0.82 -15.32 10.21
N LEU A 73 -1.14 -14.11 9.73
CA LEU A 73 -1.53 -13.87 8.34
C LEU A 73 -0.42 -14.30 7.38
N GLY A 74 0.84 -14.06 7.73
CA GLY A 74 1.99 -14.56 6.96
C GLY A 74 2.08 -16.07 6.87
N ARG A 75 1.68 -16.80 7.92
CA ARG A 75 1.61 -18.28 7.90
C ARG A 75 0.45 -18.75 7.03
N LEU A 76 -0.75 -18.20 7.24
CA LEU A 76 -1.94 -18.49 6.43
C LEU A 76 -1.67 -18.26 4.93
N ALA A 77 -1.00 -17.17 4.57
CA ALA A 77 -0.61 -16.89 3.20
C ALA A 77 0.35 -17.93 2.60
N GLN A 78 1.19 -18.54 3.43
CA GLN A 78 2.17 -19.54 3.00
C GLN A 78 1.58 -20.94 2.88
N SER A 79 0.79 -21.37 3.87
CA SER A 79 0.26 -22.74 3.96
C SER A 79 -1.11 -22.92 3.31
N GLY A 80 -1.89 -21.85 3.17
CA GLY A 80 -3.23 -21.89 2.62
C GLY A 80 -3.28 -22.29 1.14
N ASP A 81 -4.45 -22.68 0.67
CA ASP A 81 -4.75 -22.76 -0.75
C ASP A 81 -4.74 -21.35 -1.39
N THR A 82 -5.10 -21.25 -2.68
CA THR A 82 -5.11 -19.95 -3.39
C THR A 82 -6.08 -18.94 -2.75
N GLU A 83 -7.28 -19.37 -2.38
CA GLU A 83 -8.27 -18.46 -1.80
C GLU A 83 -7.83 -17.96 -0.42
N GLN A 84 -7.38 -18.87 0.43
CA GLN A 84 -6.89 -18.53 1.78
C GLN A 84 -5.67 -17.62 1.72
N ARG A 85 -4.78 -17.87 0.75
CA ARG A 85 -3.62 -17.02 0.51
C ARG A 85 -4.03 -15.62 0.10
N ASP A 86 -4.98 -15.49 -0.81
CA ASP A 86 -5.41 -14.20 -1.30
C ASP A 86 -6.10 -13.38 -0.21
N ARG A 87 -6.95 -13.99 0.62
CA ARG A 87 -7.57 -13.34 1.79
C ARG A 87 -6.52 -12.88 2.80
N ALA A 88 -5.54 -13.73 3.11
CA ALA A 88 -4.47 -13.39 4.04
C ALA A 88 -3.58 -12.24 3.53
N LEU A 89 -3.25 -12.24 2.23
CA LEU A 89 -2.50 -11.15 1.58
C LEU A 89 -3.29 -9.85 1.60
N ASP A 90 -4.58 -9.89 1.28
CA ASP A 90 -5.46 -8.73 1.25
C ASP A 90 -5.56 -8.07 2.63
N LEU A 91 -5.86 -8.86 3.66
CA LEU A 91 -6.00 -8.36 5.02
C LEU A 91 -4.66 -7.84 5.57
N ALA A 92 -3.57 -8.56 5.34
CA ALA A 92 -2.24 -8.09 5.76
C ALA A 92 -1.82 -6.81 5.05
N ALA A 93 -2.20 -6.62 3.78
CA ALA A 93 -1.89 -5.40 3.05
C ALA A 93 -2.68 -4.21 3.61
N LEU A 94 -3.97 -4.37 3.92
CA LEU A 94 -4.76 -3.33 4.58
C LEU A 94 -4.15 -2.88 5.91
N ILE A 95 -3.70 -3.83 6.73
CA ILE A 95 -3.00 -3.55 7.99
C ILE A 95 -1.68 -2.81 7.74
N THR A 96 -0.92 -3.23 6.73
CA THR A 96 0.42 -2.67 6.46
C THR A 96 0.33 -1.26 5.87
N ARG A 97 -0.71 -0.93 5.10
CA ARG A 97 -0.91 0.40 4.49
C ARG A 97 -1.04 1.51 5.53
N THR A 98 -1.57 1.22 6.72
CA THR A 98 -1.80 2.24 7.75
C THR A 98 -0.58 2.51 8.65
N LEU A 99 0.52 1.78 8.48
CA LEU A 99 1.72 1.90 9.32
C LEU A 99 2.40 3.28 9.28
N HIS A 100 2.17 4.07 8.24
CA HIS A 100 2.63 5.47 8.20
C HIS A 100 1.82 6.40 9.12
N ARG A 101 0.67 5.97 9.65
CA ARG A 101 -0.20 6.77 10.52
C ARG A 101 -0.18 6.34 11.98
N HIS A 102 0.22 5.11 12.27
CA HIS A 102 0.14 4.51 13.60
C HIS A 102 1.50 4.00 14.09
N HIS A 103 2.10 4.74 15.03
CA HIS A 103 3.45 4.46 15.55
C HIS A 103 3.47 3.82 16.94
N GLU A 104 2.32 3.70 17.61
CA GLU A 104 2.25 3.20 19.00
C GLU A 104 2.71 1.73 19.12
N ASP A 105 2.53 0.95 18.04
CA ASP A 105 2.83 -0.49 17.97
C ASP A 105 4.05 -0.83 17.09
N ASP A 106 4.90 0.17 16.84
CA ASP A 106 6.14 0.08 16.06
C ASP A 106 7.01 -1.15 16.41
N ARG A 107 7.02 -1.58 17.68
CA ARG A 107 7.75 -2.77 18.13
C ARG A 107 7.16 -4.08 17.60
N LEU A 108 5.82 -4.20 17.58
CA LEU A 108 5.14 -5.37 17.02
C LEU A 108 5.44 -5.46 15.52
N VAL A 109 5.39 -4.32 14.84
CA VAL A 109 5.64 -4.24 13.39
C VAL A 109 7.09 -4.58 13.06
N ARG A 110 8.06 -4.04 13.81
CA ARG A 110 9.48 -4.41 13.65
C ARG A 110 9.72 -5.90 13.86
N ALA A 111 9.05 -6.53 14.83
CA ALA A 111 9.14 -7.97 15.04
C ALA A 111 8.52 -8.79 13.87
N ALA A 112 7.58 -8.21 13.13
CA ALA A 112 6.96 -8.82 11.96
C ALA A 112 7.74 -8.58 10.65
N ALA A 113 8.90 -7.91 10.66
CA ALA A 113 9.66 -7.62 9.43
C ALA A 113 9.96 -8.86 8.55
N PRO A 114 10.34 -10.04 9.11
CA PRO A 114 10.51 -11.26 8.29
C PRO A 114 9.21 -11.72 7.63
N THR A 115 8.07 -11.51 8.29
CA THR A 115 6.73 -11.81 7.74
C THR A 115 6.43 -10.89 6.55
N LEU A 116 6.70 -9.59 6.67
CA LEU A 116 6.47 -8.63 5.60
C LEU A 116 7.30 -8.97 4.36
N VAL A 117 8.56 -9.39 4.54
CA VAL A 117 9.40 -9.89 3.42
C VAL A 117 8.78 -11.12 2.75
N ALA A 118 8.22 -12.06 3.54
CA ALA A 118 7.57 -13.24 2.99
C ALA A 118 6.26 -12.90 2.24
N LEU A 119 5.44 -12.01 2.80
CA LEU A 119 4.21 -11.49 2.20
C LEU A 119 4.51 -10.72 0.90
N HIS A 120 5.52 -9.86 0.89
CA HIS A 120 6.00 -9.16 -0.30
C HIS A 120 6.32 -10.14 -1.44
N ARG A 121 7.07 -11.21 -1.15
CA ARG A 121 7.40 -12.24 -2.14
C ARG A 121 6.17 -12.98 -2.67
N LEU A 122 5.17 -13.24 -1.82
CA LEU A 122 3.93 -13.90 -2.22
C LEU A 122 3.05 -12.97 -3.07
N ALA A 123 2.89 -11.71 -2.66
CA ALA A 123 2.13 -10.69 -3.39
C ALA A 123 2.69 -10.47 -4.80
N ARG A 124 4.02 -10.45 -4.96
CA ARG A 124 4.66 -10.36 -6.28
C ARG A 124 4.30 -11.49 -7.23
N LYS A 125 4.13 -12.72 -6.71
CA LYS A 125 3.73 -13.87 -7.53
C LYS A 125 2.26 -13.80 -7.95
N ARG A 126 1.45 -13.01 -7.24
CA ARG A 126 0.02 -12.83 -7.51
C ARG A 126 -0.24 -11.85 -8.64
N ILE A 127 0.74 -10.99 -8.98
CA ILE A 127 0.48 -9.89 -9.91
C ILE A 127 -0.04 -10.41 -11.25
N ALA A 128 -1.25 -9.95 -11.60
CA ALA A 128 -1.91 -10.37 -12.81
C ALA A 128 -1.26 -9.71 -14.02
N SER A 129 -1.24 -10.41 -15.15
CA SER A 129 -0.81 -9.84 -16.44
C SER A 129 -1.95 -9.12 -17.17
N ALA A 130 -2.91 -8.54 -16.44
CA ALA A 130 -4.10 -7.92 -17.01
C ALA A 130 -4.41 -6.58 -16.35
N ALA A 131 -4.64 -5.55 -17.17
CA ALA A 131 -4.94 -4.18 -16.73
C ALA A 131 -6.22 -4.08 -15.88
N GLY A 132 -6.29 -3.04 -15.05
CA GLY A 132 -7.51 -2.65 -14.32
C GLY A 132 -7.36 -2.64 -12.79
N PRO A 133 -8.49 -2.47 -12.06
CA PRO A 133 -8.48 -2.23 -10.61
C PRO A 133 -7.77 -3.31 -9.79
N ALA A 134 -7.81 -4.57 -10.25
CA ALA A 134 -7.08 -5.66 -9.62
C ALA A 134 -5.56 -5.45 -9.63
N THR A 135 -5.01 -4.92 -10.73
CA THR A 135 -3.58 -4.63 -10.87
C THR A 135 -3.14 -3.48 -9.98
N VAL A 136 -3.93 -2.40 -9.91
CA VAL A 136 -3.68 -1.28 -8.99
C VAL A 136 -3.62 -1.77 -7.55
N ARG A 137 -4.61 -2.56 -7.12
CA ARG A 137 -4.66 -3.12 -5.76
C ARG A 137 -3.45 -4.01 -5.46
N GLN A 138 -3.09 -4.91 -6.38
CA GLN A 138 -1.92 -5.78 -6.24
C GLN A 138 -0.60 -5.01 -6.17
N LEU A 139 -0.46 -3.95 -6.98
CA LEU A 139 0.70 -3.06 -6.93
C LEU A 139 0.79 -2.39 -5.56
N GLN A 140 -0.32 -1.86 -5.02
CA GLN A 140 -0.36 -1.25 -3.69
C GLN A 140 -0.03 -2.28 -2.58
N ASP A 141 -0.49 -3.52 -2.68
CA ASP A 141 -0.12 -4.57 -1.70
C ASP A 141 1.40 -4.80 -1.68
N ILE A 142 2.01 -4.87 -2.87
CA ILE A 142 3.46 -5.04 -3.00
C ILE A 142 4.21 -3.85 -2.40
N LEU A 143 3.73 -2.62 -2.62
CA LEU A 143 4.26 -1.40 -2.02
C LEU A 143 4.16 -1.43 -0.49
N ALA A 144 3.01 -1.83 0.05
CA ALA A 144 2.79 -1.90 1.50
C ALA A 144 3.81 -2.81 2.16
N PHE A 145 3.94 -4.05 1.67
CA PHE A 145 4.91 -5.01 2.21
C PHE A 145 6.37 -4.64 1.95
N ALA A 146 6.63 -3.78 0.95
CA ALA A 146 7.95 -3.23 0.65
C ALA A 146 8.33 -2.03 1.53
N GLY A 147 7.46 -1.60 2.44
CA GLY A 147 7.70 -0.42 3.27
C GLY A 147 7.48 0.89 2.51
N TYR A 148 6.68 0.92 1.44
CA TYR A 148 6.23 2.16 0.78
C TYR A 148 4.76 2.42 1.13
N THR A 149 4.46 2.48 2.43
CA THR A 149 3.09 2.43 2.95
C THR A 149 2.26 3.67 2.61
N PHE A 150 2.90 4.84 2.51
CA PHE A 150 2.27 6.04 1.95
C PHE A 150 1.80 5.83 0.50
N TRP A 151 2.71 5.42 -0.39
CA TRP A 151 2.38 5.13 -1.79
C TRP A 151 1.37 3.99 -1.95
N ALA A 152 1.34 3.04 -1.01
CA ALA A 152 0.37 1.96 -0.98
C ALA A 152 -1.04 2.41 -0.52
N ALA A 153 -1.14 3.53 0.18
CA ALA A 153 -2.37 4.05 0.76
C ALA A 153 -3.04 5.13 -0.11
N ILE A 154 -2.28 5.83 -0.97
CA ILE A 154 -2.87 6.79 -1.90
C ILE A 154 -3.61 6.07 -3.03
N SER A 155 -4.67 6.70 -3.52
CA SER A 155 -5.39 6.21 -4.69
C SER A 155 -4.55 6.40 -5.97
N LEU A 156 -4.60 5.43 -6.87
CA LEU A 156 -3.74 5.30 -8.05
C LEU A 156 -4.57 4.81 -9.27
N ASP A 157 -5.89 4.94 -9.25
CA ASP A 157 -6.71 4.45 -10.38
C ASP A 157 -6.62 5.38 -11.60
N PHE A 158 -6.26 6.64 -11.38
CA PHE A 158 -6.11 7.71 -12.38
C PHE A 158 -7.28 7.84 -13.36
N THR A 159 -8.47 7.36 -12.97
CA THR A 159 -9.71 7.63 -13.68
C THR A 159 -10.19 9.04 -13.38
N ASP A 160 -10.14 9.45 -12.11
CA ASP A 160 -10.48 10.80 -11.65
C ASP A 160 -9.75 11.19 -10.34
N GLU A 161 -8.42 11.07 -10.33
CA GLU A 161 -7.65 11.24 -9.10
C GLU A 161 -7.43 12.70 -8.73
N HIS A 162 -7.69 13.00 -7.47
CA HIS A 162 -7.57 14.33 -6.89
C HIS A 162 -6.71 14.27 -5.63
N TYR A 163 -5.52 14.88 -5.70
CA TYR A 163 -4.66 15.06 -4.54
C TYR A 163 -4.72 16.50 -4.06
N HIS A 164 -4.64 16.69 -2.75
CA HIS A 164 -4.62 18.01 -2.14
C HIS A 164 -3.35 18.19 -1.31
N LEU A 165 -2.55 19.19 -1.68
CA LEU A 165 -1.29 19.54 -1.02
C LEU A 165 -1.11 21.05 -1.02
N ASP A 166 -0.30 21.54 -0.11
CA ASP A 166 0.02 22.96 -0.05
C ASP A 166 1.22 23.25 -0.95
N CYS A 167 1.22 24.42 -1.59
CA CYS A 167 2.38 24.84 -2.38
C CYS A 167 3.60 25.02 -1.45
N PRO A 168 4.77 24.41 -1.75
CA PRO A 168 5.96 24.51 -0.91
C PRO A 168 6.52 25.94 -0.77
N HIS A 169 6.07 26.87 -1.60
CA HIS A 169 6.59 28.25 -1.64
C HIS A 169 5.65 29.29 -1.02
N CYS A 170 4.34 29.16 -1.25
CA CYS A 170 3.36 30.16 -0.79
C CYS A 170 2.23 29.56 0.07
N SER A 171 2.29 28.27 0.37
CA SER A 171 1.32 27.53 1.19
C SER A 171 -0.12 27.57 0.66
N THR A 172 -0.33 28.02 -0.58
CA THR A 172 -1.64 27.95 -1.22
C THR A 172 -2.01 26.49 -1.43
N ARG A 173 -3.18 26.08 -0.93
CA ARG A 173 -3.68 24.72 -1.14
C ARG A 173 -4.03 24.50 -2.61
N LEU A 174 -3.42 23.49 -3.20
CA LEU A 174 -3.58 23.10 -4.59
C LEU A 174 -4.42 21.82 -4.66
N ALA A 175 -5.28 21.75 -5.68
CA ALA A 175 -5.83 20.50 -6.18
C ALA A 175 -4.93 20.04 -7.33
N ILE A 176 -4.46 18.80 -7.27
CA ILE A 176 -3.74 18.13 -8.34
C ILE A 176 -4.68 17.10 -8.94
N VAL A 177 -4.97 17.27 -10.23
CA VAL A 177 -5.89 16.42 -10.98
C VAL A 177 -5.07 15.58 -11.96
N ILE A 178 -5.26 14.26 -11.93
CA ILE A 178 -4.65 13.30 -12.85
C ILE A 178 -5.73 12.29 -13.27
N GLY A 179 -6.17 12.36 -14.54
CA GLY A 179 -7.13 11.40 -15.09
C GLY A 179 -7.95 11.98 -16.23
N ASP A 180 -9.21 11.55 -16.34
CA ASP A 180 -10.09 11.85 -17.49
C ASP A 180 -10.39 13.36 -17.65
N TYR A 181 -10.33 14.15 -16.59
CA TYR A 181 -10.51 15.61 -16.63
C TYR A 181 -9.23 16.38 -16.99
N GLY A 182 -8.13 15.67 -17.23
CA GLY A 182 -6.82 16.18 -17.62
C GLY A 182 -5.79 16.11 -16.50
N HIS A 183 -4.62 16.69 -16.76
CA HIS A 183 -3.46 16.65 -15.86
C HIS A 183 -3.03 18.07 -15.52
N TYR A 184 -3.46 18.59 -14.38
CA TYR A 184 -3.17 19.97 -13.98
C TYR A 184 -3.17 20.15 -12.46
N SER A 185 -2.54 21.22 -12.02
CA SER A 185 -2.69 21.80 -10.69
C SER A 185 -3.62 23.01 -10.76
N ALA A 186 -4.43 23.23 -9.73
CA ALA A 186 -5.39 24.33 -9.65
C ALA A 186 -5.62 24.76 -8.19
N ILE A 187 -6.32 25.88 -8.00
CA ILE A 187 -6.95 26.23 -6.73
C ILE A 187 -8.43 25.86 -6.84
N ARG A 188 -8.95 25.11 -5.87
CA ARG A 188 -10.38 24.76 -5.81
C ARG A 188 -11.13 25.93 -5.18
N ASP A 189 -11.88 26.67 -5.99
CA ASP A 189 -12.87 27.64 -5.54
C ASP A 189 -14.23 26.96 -5.32
N HIS A 190 -14.98 27.42 -4.33
CA HIS A 190 -16.28 26.83 -3.98
C HIS A 190 -17.36 27.06 -5.05
N HIS A 191 -17.30 28.19 -5.77
CA HIS A 191 -18.30 28.59 -6.76
C HIS A 191 -17.81 28.36 -8.19
N ASP A 192 -16.56 28.70 -8.45
CA ASP A 192 -15.98 28.70 -9.80
C ASP A 192 -15.27 27.39 -10.16
N GLY A 193 -15.19 26.43 -9.23
CA GLY A 193 -14.49 25.17 -9.41
C GLY A 193 -12.97 25.36 -9.49
N ASP A 194 -12.31 24.70 -10.43
CA ASP A 194 -10.86 24.75 -10.56
C ASP A 194 -10.40 26.03 -11.29
N ILE A 195 -9.85 26.98 -10.52
CA ILE A 195 -9.30 28.23 -11.04
C ILE A 195 -7.77 28.18 -11.10
N LEU A 196 -7.18 29.05 -11.92
CA LEU A 196 -5.72 29.16 -12.12
C LEU A 196 -5.06 27.83 -12.48
N ARG A 197 -5.68 27.08 -13.41
CA ARG A 197 -5.19 25.78 -13.88
C ARG A 197 -3.82 25.92 -14.55
N VAL A 198 -2.87 25.11 -14.11
CA VAL A 198 -1.53 25.00 -14.67
C VAL A 198 -1.29 23.54 -15.08
N PRO A 199 -0.96 23.23 -16.35
CA PRO A 199 -0.71 21.86 -16.77
C PRO A 199 0.43 21.21 -15.99
N LEU A 200 0.26 19.94 -15.61
CA LEU A 200 1.36 19.13 -15.05
C LEU A 200 2.37 18.84 -16.16
N ARG A 201 3.64 18.71 -15.76
CA ARG A 201 4.71 18.26 -16.66
C ARG A 201 5.03 16.81 -16.33
N PRO A 202 4.70 15.84 -17.20
CA PRO A 202 5.00 14.46 -16.93
C PRO A 202 6.53 14.25 -16.88
N ALA A 203 6.97 13.35 -16.01
CA ALA A 203 8.32 12.84 -16.03
C ALA A 203 8.58 12.02 -17.30
N ASN A 204 9.80 12.07 -17.81
CA ASN A 204 10.22 11.16 -18.85
C ASN A 204 10.34 9.74 -18.26
N PRO A 205 9.60 8.72 -18.77
CA PRO A 205 9.70 7.35 -18.27
C PRO A 205 11.14 6.80 -18.21
N ALA A 206 12.01 7.23 -19.13
CA ALA A 206 13.42 6.82 -19.18
C ALA A 206 14.28 7.42 -18.06
N GLN A 207 13.78 8.45 -17.36
CA GLN A 207 14.45 9.12 -16.24
C GLN A 207 13.91 8.68 -14.88
N LEU A 208 12.83 7.89 -14.83
CA LEU A 208 12.32 7.32 -13.59
C LEU A 208 13.37 6.39 -12.96
N SER A 209 13.45 6.37 -11.63
CA SER A 209 14.40 5.51 -10.90
C SER A 209 13.78 5.01 -9.59
N GLY A 210 14.39 4.00 -8.97
CA GLY A 210 13.88 3.45 -7.69
C GLY A 210 12.42 3.01 -7.77
N ILE A 211 11.59 3.50 -6.83
CA ILE A 211 10.19 3.10 -6.73
C ILE A 211 9.33 3.61 -7.89
N SER A 212 9.58 4.82 -8.39
CA SER A 212 8.81 5.39 -9.51
C SER A 212 9.04 4.60 -10.80
N ARG A 213 10.29 4.16 -11.05
CA ARG A 213 10.59 3.25 -12.16
C ARG A 213 9.88 1.92 -12.01
N TRP A 214 9.93 1.34 -10.82
CA TRP A 214 9.33 0.05 -10.54
C TRP A 214 7.81 0.08 -10.73
N MET A 215 7.12 1.09 -10.20
CA MET A 215 5.66 1.25 -10.35
C MET A 215 5.28 1.36 -11.83
N HIS A 216 5.97 2.24 -12.57
CA HIS A 216 5.71 2.42 -14.00
C HIS A 216 6.02 1.14 -14.81
N ASP A 217 7.14 0.46 -14.56
CA ASP A 217 7.45 -0.80 -15.25
C ASP A 217 6.40 -1.87 -14.99
N THR A 218 5.92 -1.94 -13.76
CA THR A 218 4.91 -2.91 -13.34
C THR A 218 3.58 -2.65 -14.05
N ALA A 219 3.15 -1.39 -14.10
CA ALA A 219 1.96 -0.98 -14.84
C ALA A 219 2.06 -1.33 -16.34
N VAL A 220 3.19 -1.00 -16.99
CA VAL A 220 3.43 -1.34 -18.40
C VAL A 220 3.44 -2.85 -18.63
N ALA A 221 4.09 -3.62 -17.76
CA ALA A 221 4.16 -5.07 -17.89
C ALA A 221 2.78 -5.75 -17.73
N ALA A 222 1.88 -5.15 -16.94
CA ALA A 222 0.49 -5.59 -16.80
C ALA A 222 -0.43 -5.10 -17.94
N GLY A 223 0.07 -4.26 -18.85
CA GLY A 223 -0.70 -3.64 -19.92
C GLY A 223 -1.61 -2.50 -19.46
N ASP A 224 -1.43 -2.01 -18.22
CA ASP A 224 -2.23 -0.93 -17.65
C ASP A 224 -1.66 0.44 -18.03
N MET A 225 -2.06 0.92 -19.21
CA MET A 225 -1.54 2.17 -19.76
C MET A 225 -2.08 3.42 -19.08
N ILE A 226 -3.29 3.35 -18.48
CA ILE A 226 -3.85 4.47 -17.69
C ILE A 226 -2.98 4.65 -16.44
N LEU A 227 -2.70 3.54 -15.73
CA LEU A 227 -1.81 3.55 -14.58
C LEU A 227 -0.40 4.04 -14.97
N ALA A 228 0.17 3.49 -16.04
CA ALA A 228 1.52 3.86 -16.48
C ALA A 228 1.64 5.37 -16.81
N ASP A 229 0.66 5.92 -17.51
CA ASP A 229 0.62 7.33 -17.89
C ASP A 229 0.42 8.24 -16.68
N GLY A 230 -0.57 7.95 -15.82
CA GLY A 230 -0.84 8.71 -14.60
C GLY A 230 0.37 8.76 -13.67
N LEU A 231 1.15 7.67 -13.58
CA LEU A 231 2.41 7.64 -12.82
C LEU A 231 3.45 8.61 -13.38
N THR A 232 3.51 8.87 -14.70
CA THR A 232 4.43 9.89 -15.24
C THR A 232 4.06 11.29 -14.78
N HIS A 233 2.77 11.57 -14.60
CA HIS A 233 2.29 12.83 -14.08
C HIS A 233 2.52 12.94 -12.57
N LEU A 234 2.23 11.89 -11.80
CA LEU A 234 2.44 11.84 -10.35
C LEU A 234 3.91 12.03 -9.98
N PHE A 235 4.82 11.34 -10.68
CA PHE A 235 6.28 11.50 -10.52
C PHE A 235 6.87 12.65 -11.36
N GLY A 236 6.02 13.51 -11.90
CA GLY A 236 6.40 14.68 -12.69
C GLY A 236 6.48 15.95 -11.85
N ARG A 237 6.22 17.09 -12.50
CA ARG A 237 6.26 18.41 -11.86
C ARG A 237 4.92 19.12 -11.92
N ALA A 238 4.57 19.76 -10.81
CA ALA A 238 3.40 20.62 -10.68
C ALA A 238 3.81 22.11 -10.67
N GLY A 239 2.87 22.98 -11.04
CA GLY A 239 3.05 24.44 -11.00
C GLY A 239 1.99 25.11 -10.12
N CYS A 240 2.38 26.09 -9.31
CA CYS A 240 1.41 26.86 -8.52
C CYS A 240 0.84 28.01 -9.36
N GLY A 241 -0.48 28.01 -9.59
CA GLY A 241 -1.16 29.11 -10.30
C GLY A 241 -1.12 30.46 -9.56
N ALA A 242 -0.92 30.46 -8.24
CA ALA A 242 -0.86 31.69 -7.44
C ALA A 242 0.51 32.38 -7.49
N CYS A 243 1.61 31.64 -7.27
CA CYS A 243 2.96 32.21 -7.20
C CYS A 243 3.88 31.86 -8.38
N GLY A 244 3.43 31.00 -9.30
CA GLY A 244 4.18 30.59 -10.48
C GLY A 244 5.32 29.58 -10.22
N SER A 245 5.56 29.19 -8.96
CA SER A 245 6.61 28.23 -8.62
C SER A 245 6.35 26.85 -9.22
N THR A 246 7.40 26.07 -9.48
CA THR A 246 7.29 24.67 -9.93
C THR A 246 8.07 23.76 -9.00
N PHE A 247 7.52 22.59 -8.68
CA PHE A 247 8.10 21.64 -7.74
C PHE A 247 7.92 20.20 -8.21
N ASP A 248 8.73 19.29 -7.67
CA ASP A 248 8.59 17.86 -7.87
C ASP A 248 7.37 17.36 -7.08
N LEU A 249 6.37 16.83 -7.78
CA LEU A 249 5.08 16.53 -7.17
C LEU A 249 5.22 15.39 -6.16
N ALA A 250 5.72 14.24 -6.60
CA ALA A 250 5.85 13.07 -5.74
C ALA A 250 6.78 13.31 -4.55
N GLY A 251 7.93 13.94 -4.74
CA GLY A 251 8.88 14.22 -3.68
C GLY A 251 8.33 15.21 -2.65
N TRP A 252 7.55 16.21 -3.07
CA TRP A 252 6.87 17.09 -2.13
C TRP A 252 5.72 16.39 -1.41
N PHE A 253 4.93 15.61 -2.15
CA PHE A 253 3.80 14.88 -1.59
C PHE A 253 4.25 13.86 -0.54
N GLU A 254 5.35 13.15 -0.80
CA GLU A 254 6.00 12.26 0.16
C GLU A 254 6.58 13.02 1.34
N ALA A 255 7.23 14.17 1.15
CA ALA A 255 7.77 14.97 2.25
C ALA A 255 6.69 15.49 3.21
N GLU A 256 5.49 15.81 2.70
CA GLU A 256 4.36 16.24 3.53
C GLU A 256 3.64 15.09 4.25
N ASN A 257 3.68 13.87 3.70
CA ASN A 257 2.76 12.79 4.10
C ASN A 257 3.45 11.48 4.51
N SER A 258 4.77 11.35 4.36
CA SER A 258 5.52 10.14 4.68
C SER A 258 6.39 10.35 5.93
N PRO A 259 5.82 10.18 7.13
CA PRO A 259 6.62 10.14 8.35
C PRO A 259 7.49 8.88 8.40
N THR A 260 8.48 8.88 9.29
CA THR A 260 9.30 7.70 9.58
C THR A 260 8.42 6.52 9.97
N GLN A 261 8.62 5.37 9.32
CA GLN A 261 7.84 4.15 9.54
C GLN A 261 8.72 3.02 10.12
N PRO A 262 8.14 2.03 10.82
CA PRO A 262 8.88 0.94 11.46
C PRO A 262 9.48 -0.10 10.51
N VAL A 263 9.27 0.05 9.20
CA VAL A 263 9.69 -0.90 8.16
C VAL A 263 10.63 -0.20 7.19
N ASP A 264 11.82 -0.76 6.98
CA ASP A 264 12.76 -0.22 6.01
C ASP A 264 12.23 -0.43 4.59
N ALA A 265 12.18 0.66 3.82
CA ALA A 265 11.72 0.63 2.44
C ALA A 265 12.71 -0.14 1.55
N VAL A 266 12.20 -1.11 0.79
CA VAL A 266 13.00 -1.90 -0.16
C VAL A 266 12.37 -1.77 -1.54
N VAL A 267 13.07 -1.13 -2.47
CA VAL A 267 12.62 -1.03 -3.87
C VAL A 267 12.35 -2.44 -4.39
N PRO A 268 11.10 -2.76 -4.78
CA PRO A 268 10.81 -4.08 -5.30
C PRO A 268 11.58 -4.29 -6.60
N ARG A 269 12.08 -5.51 -6.83
CA ARG A 269 12.80 -5.80 -8.07
C ARG A 269 11.83 -5.79 -9.25
N THR A 270 12.18 -5.25 -10.40
CA THR A 270 11.52 -5.68 -11.63
C THR A 270 12.15 -7.02 -11.97
N ASP A 271 11.37 -8.11 -12.01
CA ASP A 271 11.90 -9.38 -12.48
C ASP A 271 12.07 -9.27 -14.00
N ARG A 272 13.16 -8.61 -14.43
CA ARG A 272 13.67 -8.64 -15.80
C ARG A 272 14.86 -9.59 -15.84
N SER A 273 14.59 -10.88 -15.64
CA SER A 273 15.54 -11.93 -15.96
C SER A 273 14.84 -13.29 -15.97
N SER A 274 14.54 -13.72 -17.20
CA SER A 274 14.43 -15.10 -17.70
C SER A 274 13.23 -15.94 -17.26
#